data_AF-A0AAV7K5E2-F1
#
_entry.id   AF-A0AAV7K5E2-F1
#
_cell.length_a   1.000
_cell.length_b   1.000
_cell.length_c   1.000
_cell.angle_alpha   90.00
_cell.angle_beta   90.00
_cell.angle_gamma   90.00
#
_symmetry.space_group_name_H-M   'P 1'
#
loop_
_entity.id
_entity.type
_entity.pdbx_description
1 polymer ?
#
loop_
_entity_poly.entity_id
_entity_poly.type
_entity_poly.pdbx_seq_one_letter_code
_entity_poly.pdbx_strand_id
1 'polypeptide(L)'
;MIVSSNTTPLALENSTTRTNCTYGSDYYCMILINVRRSLGIVSIIGTIFVILLIFLLKRYTLLVQRLILYLTISALFDGIGYTIGKYDLTEGFFCTFQGAWLQFFDWMVVVWMCNITANLTWNVVFMRPTNRWFEVFYLSVSFVVPLFFACLPFINDSYGPAGLWCWIDNETVLEKVFRFVTWYIPTYIIVFLMFAVYLMIICRVTMHIRSYDPTNPYSSIQRELLKKEIYPLMKYPCVYLLLNLFPLVNRIQDAIVPKHPIFILALLQAVSSPLLGLCLALVFALDTQTIKELKWSNLKVHVSTCCRKVPQMEEYDVYQGATDYQHEHSIHSNLSEHARLIVDNRHSKVI
;
A
#
# COMPACT_ATOMS: atom_id res chain seq x y z
N MET A 1 -44.31 69.10 17.07
CA MET A 1 -43.35 69.02 15.94
C MET A 1 -41.97 68.93 16.58
N ILE A 2 -41.16 67.88 16.46
CA ILE A 2 -41.04 66.78 15.50
C ILE A 2 -40.51 65.56 16.27
N VAL A 3 -41.12 64.40 16.02
CA VAL A 3 -40.60 63.06 16.35
C VAL A 3 -39.68 62.65 15.21
N SER A 4 -38.48 62.15 15.50
CA SER A 4 -37.67 61.44 14.49
C SER A 4 -37.08 60.17 15.09
N SER A 5 -37.60 59.05 14.61
CA SER A 5 -37.19 57.68 14.81
C SER A 5 -35.86 57.39 14.09
N ASN A 6 -34.82 57.00 14.83
CA ASN A 6 -33.64 56.36 14.26
C ASN A 6 -33.71 54.85 14.50
N THR A 7 -34.33 54.14 13.55
CA THR A 7 -34.13 52.70 13.34
C THR A 7 -32.78 52.50 12.64
N THR A 8 -31.75 52.13 13.40
CA THR A 8 -30.53 51.55 12.85
C THR A 8 -30.80 50.09 12.48
N PRO A 9 -30.41 49.62 11.27
CA PRO A 9 -30.59 48.22 10.92
C PRO A 9 -29.61 47.36 11.70
N LEU A 10 -30.08 46.23 12.23
CA LEU A 10 -29.25 45.14 12.73
C LEU A 10 -28.19 44.79 11.68
N ALA A 11 -26.94 45.16 11.95
CA ALA A 11 -25.81 44.56 11.26
C ALA A 11 -25.78 43.09 11.69
N LEU A 12 -26.18 42.22 10.75
CA LEU A 12 -25.96 40.79 10.82
C LEU A 12 -24.46 40.59 11.00
N GLU A 13 -24.04 40.27 12.22
CA GLU A 13 -22.67 39.88 12.54
C GLU A 13 -22.43 38.52 11.89
N ASN A 14 -22.14 38.55 10.60
CA ASN A 14 -21.81 37.39 9.82
C ASN A 14 -20.42 36.95 10.27
N SER A 15 -20.39 36.02 11.22
CA SER A 15 -19.20 35.33 11.71
C SER A 15 -18.40 34.86 10.50
N THR A 16 -17.42 35.67 10.13
CA THR A 16 -16.49 35.38 9.04
C THR A 16 -15.45 34.48 9.65
N THR A 17 -15.76 33.19 9.72
CA THR A 17 -14.78 32.13 9.99
C THR A 17 -13.71 32.25 8.91
N ARG A 18 -12.59 32.88 9.27
CA ARG A 18 -11.49 33.16 8.37
C ARG A 18 -10.80 31.84 8.07
N THR A 19 -11.19 31.16 6.99
CA THR A 19 -10.40 30.08 6.40
C THR A 19 -9.10 30.70 5.91
N ASN A 20 -7.98 30.43 6.58
CA ASN A 20 -6.64 30.80 6.12
C ASN A 20 -6.28 29.95 4.88
N CYS A 21 -6.92 30.24 3.77
CA CYS A 21 -6.76 29.53 2.51
C CYS A 21 -5.45 29.95 1.83
N THR A 22 -4.50 29.00 1.75
CA THR A 22 -3.16 29.23 1.17
C THR A 22 -3.18 29.56 -0.33
N TYR A 23 -4.31 29.31 -1.02
CA TYR A 23 -4.46 29.44 -2.49
C TYR A 23 -5.29 30.66 -2.92
N GLY A 24 -5.44 31.65 -2.04
CA GLY A 24 -5.93 33.00 -2.38
C GLY A 24 -7.46 33.17 -2.52
N SER A 25 -8.23 32.10 -2.74
CA SER A 25 -9.70 32.15 -2.71
C SER A 25 -10.29 30.89 -2.08
N ASP A 26 -11.33 31.07 -1.26
CA ASP A 26 -12.06 29.99 -0.61
C ASP A 26 -12.63 28.98 -1.62
N TYR A 27 -12.94 29.42 -2.85
CA TYR A 27 -13.43 28.57 -3.93
C TYR A 27 -12.43 27.45 -4.29
N TYR A 28 -11.13 27.77 -4.39
CA TYR A 28 -10.10 26.78 -4.71
C TYR A 28 -9.93 25.75 -3.58
N CYS A 29 -10.01 26.19 -2.33
CA CYS A 29 -9.97 25.30 -1.17
C CYS A 29 -11.17 24.35 -1.14
N MET A 30 -12.38 24.85 -1.42
CA MET A 30 -13.58 24.02 -1.50
C MET A 30 -13.44 22.92 -2.56
N ILE A 31 -12.88 23.24 -3.74
CA ILE A 31 -12.61 22.25 -4.78
C ILE A 31 -11.70 21.14 -4.24
N LEU A 32 -10.56 21.50 -3.63
CA LEU A 32 -9.59 20.53 -3.15
C LEU A 32 -10.17 19.60 -2.07
N ILE A 33 -10.92 20.18 -1.12
CA ILE A 33 -11.57 19.41 -0.04
C ILE A 33 -12.63 18.46 -0.62
N ASN A 34 -13.49 18.96 -1.52
CA ASN A 34 -14.55 18.15 -2.12
C ASN A 34 -13.98 17.01 -2.98
N VAL A 35 -12.95 17.29 -3.79
CA VAL A 35 -12.26 16.27 -4.60
C VAL A 35 -11.67 15.19 -3.70
N ARG A 36 -10.92 15.59 -2.66
CA ARG A 36 -10.30 14.66 -1.70
C ARG A 36 -11.35 13.77 -1.04
N ARG A 37 -12.48 14.36 -0.60
CA ARG A 37 -13.58 13.64 0.05
C ARG A 37 -14.30 12.68 -0.90
N SER A 38 -14.63 13.12 -2.11
CA SER A 38 -15.29 12.28 -3.11
C SER A 38 -14.43 11.07 -3.48
N LEU A 39 -13.13 11.28 -3.69
CA LEU A 39 -12.20 10.19 -3.98
C LEU A 39 -11.98 9.27 -2.78
N GLY A 40 -12.00 9.80 -1.55
CA GLY A 40 -12.01 8.99 -0.33
C GLY A 40 -13.19 8.02 -0.28
N ILE A 41 -14.40 8.48 -0.63
CA ILE A 41 -15.59 7.62 -0.70
C ILE A 41 -15.44 6.52 -1.76
N VAL A 42 -14.94 6.87 -2.95
CA VAL A 42 -14.69 5.90 -4.03
C VAL A 42 -13.64 4.86 -3.60
N SER A 43 -12.62 5.30 -2.87
CA SER A 43 -11.57 4.45 -2.30
C SER A 43 -12.12 3.45 -1.27
N ILE A 44 -13.02 3.90 -0.39
CA ILE A 44 -13.73 3.06 0.58
C ILE A 44 -14.55 1.98 -0.15
N ILE A 45 -15.30 2.36 -1.18
CA ILE A 45 -16.09 1.39 -1.97
C ILE A 45 -15.18 0.35 -2.63
N GLY A 46 -14.06 0.81 -3.21
CA GLY A 46 -13.06 -0.07 -3.84
C GLY A 46 -12.44 -1.06 -2.84
N THR A 47 -12.05 -0.59 -1.66
CA THR A 47 -11.45 -1.46 -0.63
C THR A 47 -12.45 -2.46 -0.06
N ILE A 48 -13.68 -2.05 0.21
CA ILE A 48 -14.75 -2.98 0.63
C ILE A 48 -14.98 -4.05 -0.43
N PHE A 49 -15.03 -3.66 -1.71
CA PHE A 49 -15.17 -4.62 -2.81
C PHE A 49 -14.05 -5.67 -2.83
N VAL A 50 -12.78 -5.25 -2.67
CA VAL A 50 -11.64 -6.18 -2.60
C VAL A 50 -11.75 -7.12 -1.40
N ILE A 51 -12.06 -6.59 -0.22
CA ILE A 51 -12.25 -7.38 1.00
C ILE A 51 -13.31 -8.46 0.75
N LEU A 52 -14.47 -8.07 0.23
CA LEU A 52 -15.56 -9.00 -0.08
C LEU A 52 -15.13 -10.08 -1.07
N LEU A 53 -14.37 -9.74 -2.12
CA LEU A 53 -13.87 -10.74 -3.06
C LEU A 53 -12.88 -11.72 -2.42
N ILE A 54 -11.96 -11.25 -1.57
CA ILE A 54 -11.00 -12.12 -0.88
C ILE A 54 -11.74 -13.14 0.00
N PHE A 55 -12.76 -12.71 0.73
CA PHE A 55 -13.58 -13.59 1.55
C PHE A 55 -14.46 -14.54 0.72
N LEU A 56 -15.13 -14.04 -0.32
CA LEU A 56 -16.01 -14.82 -1.19
C LEU A 56 -15.25 -15.92 -1.94
N LEU A 57 -14.05 -15.60 -2.44
CA LEU A 57 -13.17 -16.54 -3.14
C LEU A 57 -12.32 -17.37 -2.17
N LYS A 58 -12.47 -17.18 -0.85
CA LYS A 58 -11.72 -17.89 0.21
C LYS A 58 -10.20 -17.83 0.02
N ARG A 59 -9.71 -16.75 -0.59
CA ARG A 59 -8.29 -16.56 -0.94
C ARG A 59 -7.39 -16.24 0.25
N TYR A 60 -7.98 -15.91 1.41
CA TYR A 60 -7.26 -15.61 2.65
C TYR A 60 -6.39 -16.78 3.18
N THR A 61 -6.51 -17.99 2.62
CA THR A 61 -5.64 -19.11 2.96
C THR A 61 -4.20 -18.91 2.50
N LEU A 62 -3.96 -18.09 1.48
CA LEU A 62 -2.62 -17.79 0.96
C LEU A 62 -2.01 -16.57 1.68
N LEU A 63 -0.74 -16.66 2.10
CA LEU A 63 -0.05 -15.55 2.78
C LEU A 63 -0.09 -14.25 1.96
N VAL A 64 0.18 -14.33 0.65
CA VAL A 64 0.17 -13.17 -0.27
C VAL A 64 -1.18 -12.45 -0.25
N GLN A 65 -2.27 -13.21 -0.21
CA GLN A 65 -3.63 -12.66 -0.20
C GLN A 65 -3.98 -12.06 1.17
N ARG A 66 -3.44 -12.61 2.27
CA ARG A 66 -3.55 -12.00 3.60
C ARG A 66 -2.80 -10.67 3.67
N LEU A 67 -1.60 -10.56 3.09
CA LEU A 67 -0.87 -9.29 3.01
C LEU A 67 -1.67 -8.22 2.24
N ILE A 68 -2.28 -8.60 1.10
CA ILE A 68 -3.16 -7.71 0.33
C ILE A 68 -4.40 -7.33 1.16
N LEU A 69 -4.97 -8.27 1.91
CA LEU A 69 -6.10 -8.00 2.79
C LEU A 69 -5.74 -6.99 3.88
N TYR A 70 -4.59 -7.14 4.56
CA TYR A 70 -4.15 -6.19 5.58
C TYR A 70 -3.87 -4.80 5.02
N LEU A 71 -3.23 -4.72 3.85
CA LEU A 71 -3.04 -3.46 3.14
C LEU A 71 -4.39 -2.81 2.79
N THR A 72 -5.35 -3.59 2.30
CA THR A 72 -6.69 -3.10 1.90
C THR A 72 -7.50 -2.63 3.10
N ILE A 73 -7.42 -3.32 4.24
CA ILE A 73 -8.04 -2.88 5.51
C ILE A 73 -7.43 -1.56 5.97
N SER A 74 -6.10 -1.42 5.86
CA SER A 74 -5.41 -0.16 6.20
C SER A 74 -5.87 0.99 5.30
N ALA A 75 -5.95 0.75 3.98
CA ALA A 75 -6.43 1.72 2.99
C ALA A 75 -7.93 2.06 3.17
N LEU A 76 -8.75 1.14 3.67
CA LEU A 76 -10.15 1.39 4.00
C LEU A 76 -10.27 2.45 5.12
N PHE A 77 -9.54 2.24 6.21
CA PHE A 77 -9.56 3.16 7.34
C PHE A 77 -8.88 4.49 7.01
N ASP A 78 -7.80 4.46 6.22
CA ASP A 78 -7.19 5.64 5.65
C ASP A 78 -8.22 6.47 4.84
N GLY A 79 -8.94 5.80 3.92
CA GLY A 79 -10.07 6.34 3.17
C GLY A 79 -11.11 7.03 4.05
N ILE A 80 -11.48 6.44 5.19
CA ILE A 80 -12.40 7.05 6.16
C ILE A 80 -11.83 8.36 6.70
N GLY A 81 -10.53 8.44 7.00
CA GLY A 81 -9.85 9.66 7.41
C GLY A 81 -10.00 10.80 6.41
N TYR A 82 -9.90 10.50 5.10
CA TYR A 82 -10.12 11.49 4.04
C TYR A 82 -11.55 12.05 4.00
N THR A 83 -12.54 11.33 4.55
CA THR A 83 -13.96 11.75 4.54
C THR A 83 -14.38 12.57 5.77
N ILE A 84 -13.62 12.51 6.87
CA ILE A 84 -13.94 13.19 8.13
C ILE A 84 -13.72 14.72 8.03
N GLY A 85 -12.96 15.18 7.03
CA GLY A 85 -12.67 16.61 6.80
C GLY A 85 -13.91 17.51 6.77
N LYS A 86 -13.99 18.43 7.74
CA LYS A 86 -14.97 19.52 7.75
C LYS A 86 -14.44 20.73 6.97
N TYR A 87 -15.36 21.49 6.38
CA TYR A 87 -15.07 22.76 5.71
C TYR A 87 -14.57 23.82 6.70
N ASP A 88 -15.16 23.83 7.91
CA ASP A 88 -14.74 24.71 8.99
C ASP A 88 -13.61 24.02 9.77
N LEU A 89 -12.37 24.29 9.35
CA LEU A 89 -11.15 23.76 9.96
C LEU A 89 -10.90 24.48 11.29
N THR A 90 -11.77 24.23 12.25
CA THR A 90 -11.63 24.71 13.62
C THR A 90 -10.81 23.72 14.43
N GLU A 91 -9.96 24.25 15.30
CA GLU A 91 -9.32 23.48 16.34
C GLU A 91 -10.38 22.76 17.18
N GLY A 92 -10.09 21.51 17.55
CA GLY A 92 -10.98 20.73 18.38
C GLY A 92 -10.80 19.22 18.20
N PHE A 93 -11.49 18.47 19.06
CA PHE A 93 -11.37 17.01 19.16
C PHE A 93 -11.45 16.28 17.81
N PHE A 94 -12.39 16.68 16.94
CA PHE A 94 -12.55 16.05 15.63
C PHE A 94 -11.36 16.29 14.70
N CYS A 95 -10.74 17.48 14.77
CA CYS A 95 -9.56 17.82 13.97
C CYS A 95 -8.35 17.02 14.44
N THR A 96 -8.11 17.00 15.75
CA THR A 96 -7.05 16.19 16.38
C THR A 96 -7.21 14.71 16.08
N PHE A 97 -8.43 14.17 16.25
CA PHE A 97 -8.74 12.77 15.95
C PHE A 97 -8.50 12.45 14.48
N GLN A 98 -8.98 13.28 13.55
CA GLN A 98 -8.75 13.09 12.12
C GLN A 98 -7.26 13.11 11.78
N GLY A 99 -6.50 14.07 12.32
CA GLY A 99 -5.07 14.20 12.09
C GLY A 99 -4.29 12.98 12.56
N ALA A 100 -4.57 12.51 13.77
CA ALA A 100 -3.95 11.30 14.33
C ALA A 100 -4.37 10.02 13.60
N TRP A 101 -5.65 9.95 13.19
CA TRP A 101 -6.18 8.82 12.43
C TRP A 101 -5.52 8.69 11.06
N LEU A 102 -5.46 9.80 10.30
CA LEU A 102 -4.74 9.84 9.03
C LEU A 102 -3.28 9.48 9.23
N GLN A 103 -2.60 10.11 10.19
CA GLN A 103 -1.19 9.82 10.49
C GLN A 103 -0.94 8.33 10.74
N PHE A 104 -1.80 7.67 11.52
CA PHE A 104 -1.67 6.24 11.81
C PHE A 104 -1.90 5.37 10.57
N PHE A 105 -3.01 5.56 9.85
CA PHE A 105 -3.36 4.67 8.73
C PHE A 105 -2.55 4.94 7.47
N ASP A 106 -2.16 6.18 7.20
CA ASP A 106 -1.22 6.54 6.14
C ASP A 106 0.13 5.80 6.37
N TRP A 107 0.63 5.80 7.61
CA TRP A 107 1.83 5.02 7.97
C TRP A 107 1.63 3.51 7.87
N MET A 108 0.46 3.01 8.28
CA MET A 108 0.14 1.59 8.18
C MET A 108 0.18 1.12 6.73
N VAL A 109 -0.35 1.92 5.80
CA VAL A 109 -0.23 1.69 4.35
C VAL A 109 1.22 1.65 3.90
N VAL A 110 2.05 2.62 4.31
CA VAL A 110 3.48 2.69 3.96
C VAL A 110 4.21 1.41 4.43
N VAL A 111 3.98 1.00 5.67
CA VAL A 111 4.63 -0.18 6.27
C VAL A 111 4.15 -1.46 5.59
N TRP A 112 2.86 -1.60 5.26
CA TRP A 112 2.38 -2.75 4.49
C TRP A 112 2.99 -2.84 3.09
N MET A 113 3.17 -1.70 2.42
CA MET A 113 3.87 -1.65 1.14
C MET A 113 5.34 -2.07 1.27
N CYS A 114 6.01 -1.67 2.36
CA CYS A 114 7.37 -2.12 2.68
C CYS A 114 7.41 -3.64 2.94
N ASN A 115 6.48 -4.17 3.74
CA ASN A 115 6.38 -5.59 4.04
C ASN A 115 6.13 -6.42 2.78
N ILE A 116 5.26 -5.96 1.88
CA ILE A 116 5.02 -6.59 0.58
C ILE A 116 6.30 -6.61 -0.26
N THR A 117 7.02 -5.49 -0.36
CA THR A 117 8.28 -5.42 -1.11
C THR A 117 9.38 -6.28 -0.48
N ALA A 118 9.46 -6.34 0.85
CA ALA A 118 10.39 -7.22 1.58
C ALA A 118 10.06 -8.69 1.33
N ASN A 119 8.78 -9.06 1.38
CA ASN A 119 8.30 -10.41 1.07
C ASN A 119 8.63 -10.80 -0.38
N LEU A 120 8.43 -9.89 -1.34
CA LEU A 120 8.83 -10.09 -2.73
C LEU A 120 10.34 -10.29 -2.86
N THR A 121 11.14 -9.47 -2.18
CA THR A 121 12.61 -9.59 -2.20
C THR A 121 13.04 -10.93 -1.63
N TRP A 122 12.44 -11.37 -0.53
CA TRP A 122 12.72 -12.67 0.08
C TRP A 122 12.44 -13.84 -0.86
N ASN A 123 11.27 -13.85 -1.48
CA ASN A 123 10.88 -14.94 -2.37
C ASN A 123 11.61 -14.90 -3.73
N VAL A 124 11.89 -13.72 -4.29
CA VAL A 124 12.48 -13.60 -5.65
C VAL A 124 14.01 -13.58 -5.63
N VAL A 125 14.61 -12.85 -4.68
CA VAL A 125 16.07 -12.64 -4.67
C VAL A 125 16.75 -13.73 -3.87
N PHE A 126 16.20 -14.06 -2.70
CA PHE A 126 16.76 -15.11 -1.83
C PHE A 126 16.19 -16.49 -2.12
N MET A 127 15.11 -16.60 -2.91
CA MET A 127 14.52 -17.87 -3.31
C MET A 127 14.15 -18.76 -2.11
N ARG A 128 13.65 -18.13 -1.03
CA ARG A 128 13.28 -18.82 0.21
C ARG A 128 11.80 -18.66 0.51
N PRO A 129 11.14 -19.73 0.98
CA PRO A 129 9.76 -19.63 1.42
C PRO A 129 9.66 -18.74 2.65
N THR A 130 8.52 -18.10 2.80
CA THR A 130 8.17 -17.34 3.99
C THR A 130 7.35 -18.20 4.94
N ASN A 131 7.87 -18.42 6.14
CA ASN A 131 7.18 -19.15 7.18
C ASN A 131 6.16 -18.27 7.93
N ARG A 132 5.37 -18.88 8.82
CA ARG A 132 4.36 -18.19 9.64
C ARG A 132 4.92 -17.07 10.55
N TRP A 133 6.20 -17.15 10.94
CA TRP A 133 6.82 -16.12 11.78
C TRP A 133 7.01 -14.80 11.04
N PHE A 134 7.21 -14.83 9.71
CA PHE A 134 7.22 -13.62 8.90
C PHE A 134 5.89 -12.86 8.99
N GLU A 135 4.76 -13.56 8.98
CA GLU A 135 3.45 -12.93 9.10
C GLU A 135 3.27 -12.21 10.44
N VAL A 136 3.67 -12.86 11.54
CA VAL A 136 3.65 -12.25 12.89
C VAL A 136 4.57 -11.03 12.94
N PHE A 137 5.76 -11.12 12.34
CA PHE A 137 6.69 -10.01 12.25
C PHE A 137 6.10 -8.84 11.45
N TYR A 138 5.54 -9.09 10.26
CA TYR A 138 4.92 -8.06 9.42
C TYR A 138 3.76 -7.37 10.15
N LEU A 139 2.88 -8.14 10.79
CA LEU A 139 1.80 -7.58 11.61
C LEU A 139 2.35 -6.70 12.73
N SER A 140 3.34 -7.19 13.48
CA SER A 140 3.92 -6.45 14.61
C SER A 140 4.49 -5.11 14.17
N VAL A 141 5.31 -5.10 13.10
CA VAL A 141 5.90 -3.87 12.56
C VAL A 141 4.82 -2.91 12.04
N SER A 142 3.79 -3.43 11.36
CA SER A 142 2.65 -2.66 10.85
C SER A 142 1.77 -2.01 11.92
N PHE A 143 1.85 -2.42 13.19
CA PHE A 143 1.16 -1.73 14.29
C PHE A 143 2.12 -0.82 15.07
N VAL A 144 3.33 -1.30 15.38
CA VAL A 144 4.28 -0.59 16.23
C VAL A 144 4.82 0.68 15.55
N VAL A 145 5.24 0.59 14.29
CA VAL A 145 5.84 1.73 13.58
C VAL A 145 4.81 2.85 13.36
N PRO A 146 3.59 2.58 12.86
CA PRO A 146 2.59 3.64 12.72
C PRO A 146 2.14 4.24 14.05
N LEU A 147 2.01 3.42 15.09
CA LEU A 147 1.67 3.91 16.44
C LEU A 147 2.75 4.86 16.96
N PHE A 148 4.03 4.52 16.79
CA PHE A 148 5.14 5.39 17.18
C PHE A 148 5.03 6.76 16.50
N PHE A 149 4.88 6.81 15.17
CA PHE A 149 4.79 8.07 14.44
C PHE A 149 3.50 8.86 14.70
N ALA A 150 2.38 8.18 14.94
CA ALA A 150 1.12 8.82 15.29
C ALA A 150 1.14 9.38 16.73
N CYS A 151 1.90 8.77 17.64
CA CYS A 151 2.00 9.22 19.03
C CYS A 151 2.90 10.45 19.23
N LEU A 152 3.93 10.63 18.39
CA LEU A 152 4.91 11.71 18.55
C LEU A 152 4.29 13.13 18.64
N PRO A 153 3.33 13.53 17.78
CA PRO A 153 2.75 14.87 17.84
C PRO A 153 1.88 15.12 19.09
N PHE A 154 1.46 14.08 19.82
CA PHE A 154 0.72 14.26 21.08
C PHE A 154 1.59 14.77 22.24
N ILE A 155 2.93 14.68 22.15
CA ILE A 155 3.84 15.15 23.20
C ILE A 155 3.64 16.65 23.47
N ASN A 156 3.28 17.43 22.44
CA ASN A 156 3.07 18.87 22.52
C ASN A 156 1.73 19.28 21.89
N ASP A 157 0.73 18.40 21.94
CA ASP A 157 -0.61 18.60 21.37
C ASP A 157 -0.61 19.27 19.98
N SER A 158 0.31 18.80 19.12
CA SER A 158 0.67 19.48 17.87
C SER A 158 -0.26 19.16 16.70
N TYR A 159 -1.36 18.44 16.96
CA TYR A 159 -2.36 18.14 15.93
C TYR A 159 -3.35 19.29 15.82
N GLY A 160 -3.47 19.87 14.64
CA GLY A 160 -4.32 21.01 14.35
C GLY A 160 -4.56 21.22 12.85
N PRO A 161 -5.16 22.37 12.48
CA PRO A 161 -5.40 22.74 11.09
C PRO A 161 -4.10 22.89 10.28
N ALA A 162 -3.85 22.00 9.32
CA ALA A 162 -2.63 21.99 8.52
C ALA A 162 -2.87 22.51 7.08
N GLY A 163 -3.55 23.65 6.96
CA GLY A 163 -3.94 24.25 5.69
C GLY A 163 -5.31 23.77 5.20
N LEU A 164 -5.36 22.68 4.42
CA LEU A 164 -6.60 22.18 3.79
C LEU A 164 -7.26 21.01 4.53
N TRP A 165 -6.61 20.48 5.56
CA TRP A 165 -7.09 19.35 6.38
C TRP A 165 -6.46 19.41 7.76
N CYS A 166 -6.97 18.59 8.68
CA CYS A 166 -6.40 18.42 10.00
C CYS A 166 -5.24 17.44 9.98
N TRP A 167 -4.09 17.87 10.49
CA TRP A 167 -2.87 17.08 10.61
C TRP A 167 -1.98 17.69 11.70
N ILE A 168 -0.65 17.67 11.58
CA ILE A 168 0.26 18.36 12.49
C ILE A 168 0.29 19.84 12.08
N ASP A 169 0.22 20.78 13.00
CA ASP A 169 0.23 22.22 12.74
C ASP A 169 1.59 22.72 12.16
N ASN A 170 1.73 23.99 11.78
CA ASN A 170 2.97 24.61 11.30
C ASN A 170 3.22 26.03 11.84
N GLU A 171 2.62 26.39 12.97
CA GLU A 171 2.85 27.68 13.59
C GLU A 171 4.23 27.69 14.25
N THR A 172 4.53 26.68 15.07
CA THR A 172 5.77 26.62 15.83
C THR A 172 6.91 25.92 15.08
N VAL A 173 8.15 26.19 15.51
CA VAL A 173 9.33 25.48 14.98
C VAL A 173 9.26 23.98 15.30
N LEU A 174 8.74 23.62 16.48
CA LEU A 174 8.62 22.24 16.91
C LEU A 174 7.63 21.45 16.06
N GLU A 175 6.46 22.01 15.73
CA GLU A 175 5.49 21.36 14.83
C GLU A 175 6.05 21.12 13.43
N LYS A 176 6.82 22.09 12.90
CA LYS A 176 7.53 21.91 11.62
C LYS A 176 8.51 20.74 11.71
N VAL A 177 9.28 20.65 12.80
CA VAL A 177 10.18 19.52 13.04
C VAL A 177 9.39 18.21 13.10
N PHE A 178 8.24 18.17 13.77
CA PHE A 178 7.39 16.99 13.76
C PHE A 178 6.96 16.61 12.34
N ARG A 179 6.47 17.54 11.51
CA ARG A 179 6.13 17.22 10.10
C ARG A 179 7.29 16.58 9.32
N PHE A 180 8.52 17.07 9.52
CA PHE A 180 9.70 16.51 8.87
C PHE A 180 10.08 15.13 9.41
N VAL A 181 10.09 14.96 10.74
CA VAL A 181 10.54 13.74 11.42
C VAL A 181 9.50 12.63 11.33
N THR A 182 8.21 12.96 11.40
CA THR A 182 7.13 11.96 11.43
C THR A 182 6.58 11.63 10.05
N TRP A 183 6.94 12.38 9.01
CA TRP A 183 6.40 12.15 7.68
C TRP A 183 7.43 12.38 6.59
N TYR A 184 7.86 13.62 6.35
CA TYR A 184 8.61 13.94 5.12
C TYR A 184 9.93 13.16 4.98
N ILE A 185 10.84 13.25 5.95
CA ILE A 185 12.16 12.60 5.84
C ILE A 185 12.02 11.08 5.77
N PRO A 186 11.30 10.40 6.69
CA PRO A 186 11.18 8.95 6.62
C PRO A 186 10.49 8.44 5.35
N THR A 187 9.37 9.05 4.94
CA THR A 187 8.62 8.58 3.78
C THR A 187 9.41 8.74 2.49
N TYR A 188 10.20 9.81 2.32
CA TYR A 188 11.04 9.98 1.13
C TYR A 188 12.20 8.99 1.07
N ILE A 189 12.85 8.72 2.22
CA ILE A 189 13.87 7.67 2.30
C ILE A 189 13.25 6.32 1.92
N ILE A 190 12.09 5.99 2.48
CA ILE A 190 11.37 4.74 2.20
C ILE A 190 10.99 4.66 0.72
N VAL A 191 10.40 5.70 0.13
CA VAL A 191 10.00 5.71 -1.29
C VAL A 191 11.20 5.50 -2.21
N PHE A 192 12.33 6.16 -1.93
CA PHE A 192 13.56 5.99 -2.71
C PHE A 192 14.12 4.57 -2.59
N LEU A 193 14.19 4.03 -1.38
CA LEU A 193 14.63 2.65 -1.14
C LEU A 193 13.70 1.63 -1.79
N MET A 194 12.38 1.82 -1.66
CA MET A 194 11.37 0.99 -2.32
C MET A 194 11.54 1.00 -3.83
N PHE A 195 11.76 2.18 -4.44
CA PHE A 195 12.01 2.28 -5.87
C PHE A 195 13.27 1.50 -6.28
N ALA A 196 14.39 1.67 -5.57
CA ALA A 196 15.62 0.96 -5.86
C ALA A 196 15.49 -0.58 -5.71
N VAL A 197 14.88 -1.05 -4.62
CA VAL A 197 14.61 -2.47 -4.39
C VAL A 197 13.65 -3.02 -5.45
N TYR A 198 12.63 -2.25 -5.83
CA TYR A 198 11.68 -2.68 -6.84
C TYR A 198 12.32 -2.82 -8.24
N LEU A 199 13.21 -1.89 -8.61
CA LEU A 199 14.02 -2.04 -9.83
C LEU A 199 14.90 -3.29 -9.78
N MET A 200 15.50 -3.59 -8.63
CA MET A 200 16.28 -4.82 -8.43
C MET A 200 15.41 -6.07 -8.64
N ILE A 201 14.20 -6.10 -8.07
CA ILE A 201 13.23 -7.20 -8.26
C ILE A 201 12.90 -7.36 -9.74
N ILE A 202 12.56 -6.28 -10.45
CA ILE A 202 12.24 -6.34 -11.90
C ILE A 202 13.43 -6.89 -12.68
N CYS A 203 14.65 -6.41 -12.40
CA CYS A 203 15.86 -6.89 -13.07
C CYS A 203 16.06 -8.38 -12.83
N ARG A 204 15.93 -8.83 -11.57
CA ARG A 204 16.06 -10.25 -11.18
C ARG A 204 15.01 -11.13 -11.85
N VAL A 205 13.75 -10.71 -11.85
CA VAL A 205 12.66 -11.42 -12.52
C VAL A 205 12.93 -11.51 -14.03
N THR A 206 13.36 -10.41 -14.65
CA THR A 206 13.70 -10.38 -16.09
C THR A 206 14.85 -11.34 -16.41
N MET A 207 15.87 -11.40 -15.56
CA MET A 207 16.96 -12.36 -15.70
C MET A 207 16.48 -13.81 -15.54
N HIS A 208 15.60 -14.10 -14.57
CA HIS A 208 15.02 -15.43 -14.40
C HIS A 208 14.20 -15.87 -15.61
N ILE A 209 13.40 -14.97 -16.20
CA ILE A 209 12.64 -15.26 -17.42
C ILE A 209 13.57 -15.54 -18.61
N ARG A 210 14.64 -14.76 -18.76
CA ARG A 210 15.63 -14.94 -19.84
C ARG A 210 16.43 -16.23 -19.70
N SER A 211 16.64 -16.69 -18.47
CA SER A 211 17.37 -17.91 -18.15
C SER A 211 16.46 -19.16 -18.17
N TYR A 212 15.23 -19.04 -18.70
CA TYR A 212 14.28 -20.14 -18.77
C TYR A 212 14.77 -21.22 -19.74
N ASP A 213 15.01 -22.41 -19.21
CA ASP A 213 15.36 -23.59 -19.99
C ASP A 213 14.15 -24.53 -20.09
N PRO A 214 13.52 -24.68 -21.28
CA PRO A 214 12.36 -25.55 -21.45
C PRO A 214 12.66 -27.03 -21.26
N THR A 215 13.93 -27.44 -21.29
CA THR A 215 14.32 -28.85 -21.09
C THR A 215 14.38 -29.23 -19.61
N ASN A 216 14.51 -28.25 -18.73
CA ASN A 216 14.56 -28.47 -17.29
C ASN A 216 13.15 -28.38 -16.66
N PRO A 217 12.57 -29.47 -16.13
CA PRO A 217 11.24 -29.45 -15.53
C PRO A 217 11.13 -28.47 -14.34
N TYR A 218 12.22 -28.21 -13.62
CA TYR A 218 12.24 -27.25 -12.50
C TYR A 218 11.97 -25.82 -12.94
N SER A 219 12.50 -25.39 -14.11
CA SER A 219 12.31 -24.03 -14.61
C SER A 219 10.82 -23.73 -14.91
N SER A 220 10.08 -24.76 -15.32
CA SER A 220 8.65 -24.68 -15.63
C SER A 220 7.81 -24.47 -14.36
N ILE A 221 8.15 -25.17 -13.27
CA ILE A 221 7.53 -25.02 -11.95
C ILE A 221 7.78 -23.61 -11.41
N GLN A 222 9.05 -23.17 -11.44
CA GLN A 222 9.43 -21.84 -10.97
C GLN A 222 8.71 -20.73 -11.74
N ARG A 223 8.54 -20.89 -13.06
CA ARG A 223 7.80 -19.94 -13.90
C ARG A 223 6.31 -19.87 -13.56
N GLU A 224 5.67 -21.00 -13.24
CA GLU A 224 4.28 -21.03 -12.78
C GLU A 224 4.11 -20.36 -11.41
N LEU A 225 5.06 -20.55 -10.49
CA LEU A 225 5.08 -19.88 -9.19
C LEU A 225 5.22 -18.36 -9.33
N LEU A 226 6.20 -17.90 -10.13
CA LEU A 226 6.37 -16.47 -10.43
C LEU A 226 5.07 -15.85 -10.95
N LYS A 227 4.33 -16.58 -11.78
CA LYS A 227 3.06 -16.10 -12.34
C LYS A 227 1.92 -16.03 -11.35
N LYS A 228 1.80 -17.01 -10.45
CA LYS A 228 0.66 -17.13 -9.53
C LYS A 228 0.83 -16.31 -8.26
N GLU A 229 2.05 -16.16 -7.76
CA GLU A 229 2.28 -15.56 -6.44
C GLU A 229 2.99 -14.21 -6.53
N ILE A 230 3.99 -14.09 -7.40
CA ILE A 230 4.89 -12.93 -7.45
C ILE A 230 4.31 -11.81 -8.34
N TYR A 231 3.90 -12.11 -9.58
CA TYR A 231 3.40 -11.07 -10.50
C TYR A 231 2.16 -10.32 -10.00
N PRO A 232 1.16 -10.96 -9.37
CA PRO A 232 0.04 -10.21 -8.81
C PRO A 232 0.52 -9.21 -7.76
N LEU A 233 1.43 -9.65 -6.89
CA LEU A 233 1.95 -8.85 -5.78
C LEU A 233 2.86 -7.69 -6.25
N MET A 234 3.59 -7.86 -7.36
CA MET A 234 4.43 -6.80 -7.95
C MET A 234 3.66 -5.57 -8.42
N LYS A 235 2.35 -5.68 -8.71
CA LYS A 235 1.52 -4.56 -9.16
C LYS A 235 1.29 -3.52 -8.06
N TYR A 236 1.23 -3.96 -6.80
CA TYR A 236 0.87 -3.13 -5.65
C TYR A 236 1.91 -2.05 -5.32
N PRO A 237 3.22 -2.37 -5.16
CA PRO A 237 4.25 -1.35 -4.97
C PRO A 237 4.34 -0.36 -6.15
N CYS A 238 4.12 -0.84 -7.38
CA CYS A 238 4.08 0.00 -8.57
C CYS A 238 3.01 1.09 -8.47
N VAL A 239 1.77 0.70 -8.17
CA VAL A 239 0.66 1.63 -7.96
C VAL A 239 0.99 2.63 -6.86
N TYR A 240 1.53 2.16 -5.74
CA TYR A 240 1.91 3.02 -4.63
C TYR A 240 2.95 4.07 -5.02
N LEU A 241 4.03 3.67 -5.71
CA LEU A 241 5.09 4.56 -6.17
C LEU A 241 4.54 5.61 -7.16
N LEU A 242 3.65 5.21 -8.07
CA LEU A 242 3.02 6.12 -9.03
C LEU A 242 2.12 7.16 -8.33
N LEU A 243 1.29 6.73 -7.37
CA LEU A 243 0.39 7.64 -6.64
C LEU A 243 1.16 8.61 -5.74
N ASN A 244 2.32 8.18 -5.22
CA ASN A 244 3.18 9.02 -4.38
C ASN A 244 4.06 10.00 -5.16
N LEU A 245 4.10 9.93 -6.50
CA LEU A 245 4.83 10.90 -7.31
C LEU A 245 4.26 12.32 -7.16
N PHE A 246 2.93 12.48 -7.18
CA PHE A 246 2.31 13.81 -7.10
C PHE A 246 2.46 14.48 -5.73
N PRO A 247 2.21 13.80 -4.60
CA PRO A 247 2.48 14.35 -3.28
C PRO A 247 3.96 14.67 -3.10
N LEU A 248 4.88 13.83 -3.61
CA LEU A 248 6.32 14.10 -3.55
C LEU A 248 6.68 15.42 -4.27
N VAL A 249 6.23 15.58 -5.52
CA VAL A 249 6.50 16.79 -6.31
C VAL A 249 5.90 18.03 -5.64
N ASN A 250 4.65 17.94 -5.18
CA ASN A 250 4.00 19.06 -4.49
C ASN A 250 4.77 19.48 -3.23
N ARG A 251 5.26 18.51 -2.45
CA ARG A 251 6.02 18.81 -1.23
C ARG A 251 7.42 19.35 -1.48
N ILE A 252 8.10 18.88 -2.52
CA ILE A 252 9.39 19.48 -2.94
C ILE A 252 9.16 20.94 -3.34
N GLN A 253 8.08 21.24 -4.06
CA GLN A 253 7.72 22.62 -4.41
C GLN A 253 7.45 23.46 -3.16
N ASP A 254 6.63 22.96 -2.24
CA ASP A 254 6.32 23.63 -0.97
C ASP A 254 7.59 23.90 -0.14
N ALA A 255 8.57 23.00 -0.18
CA ALA A 255 9.84 23.14 0.54
C ALA A 255 10.77 24.18 -0.09
N ILE A 256 10.82 24.27 -1.43
CA ILE A 256 11.71 25.21 -2.15
C ILE A 256 11.10 26.62 -2.20
N VAL A 257 9.81 26.72 -2.49
CA VAL A 257 9.10 28.01 -2.70
C VAL A 257 7.82 28.07 -1.84
N PRO A 258 7.94 28.18 -0.51
CA PRO A 258 6.78 28.12 0.39
C PRO A 258 5.81 29.31 0.23
N LYS A 259 6.26 30.44 -0.35
CA LYS A 259 5.44 31.65 -0.53
C LYS A 259 4.56 31.62 -1.79
N HIS A 260 4.78 30.67 -2.70
CA HIS A 260 4.06 30.58 -3.96
C HIS A 260 3.60 29.14 -4.21
N PRO A 261 2.62 28.63 -3.44
CA PRO A 261 2.11 27.28 -3.62
C PRO A 261 1.36 27.16 -4.96
N ILE A 262 1.61 26.08 -5.70
CA ILE A 262 1.04 25.85 -7.02
C ILE A 262 -0.26 25.03 -6.88
N PHE A 263 -1.40 25.66 -7.15
CA PHE A 263 -2.72 25.02 -7.05
C PHE A 263 -2.83 23.68 -7.81
N ILE A 264 -2.28 23.59 -9.02
CA ILE A 264 -2.34 22.37 -9.82
C ILE A 264 -1.60 21.20 -9.15
N LEU A 265 -0.46 21.45 -8.49
CA LEU A 265 0.26 20.41 -7.76
C LEU A 265 -0.54 19.95 -6.54
N ALA A 266 -1.16 20.89 -5.83
CA ALA A 266 -2.05 20.60 -4.71
C ALA A 266 -3.28 19.79 -5.15
N LEU A 267 -3.86 20.10 -6.32
CA LEU A 267 -4.97 19.35 -6.91
C LEU A 267 -4.56 17.92 -7.28
N LEU A 268 -3.40 17.75 -7.91
CA LEU A 268 -2.88 16.42 -8.25
C LEU A 268 -2.63 15.58 -7.00
N GLN A 269 -2.07 16.17 -5.93
CA GLN A 269 -1.93 15.51 -4.64
C GLN A 269 -3.29 15.17 -4.01
N ALA A 270 -4.26 16.09 -4.06
CA ALA A 270 -5.61 15.88 -3.53
C ALA A 270 -6.35 14.76 -4.26
N VAL A 271 -6.02 14.53 -5.54
CA VAL A 271 -6.52 13.40 -6.32
C VAL A 271 -5.78 12.11 -5.97
N SER A 272 -4.44 12.12 -6.00
CA SER A 272 -3.67 10.88 -5.95
C SER A 272 -3.65 10.22 -4.56
N SER A 273 -3.63 11.02 -3.49
CA SER A 273 -3.52 10.50 -2.10
C SER A 273 -4.68 9.56 -1.74
N PRO A 274 -5.96 9.94 -1.88
CA PRO A 274 -7.08 9.05 -1.57
C PRO A 274 -7.29 7.93 -2.60
N LEU A 275 -6.68 7.99 -3.78
CA LEU A 275 -6.98 7.09 -4.91
C LEU A 275 -6.48 5.65 -4.69
N LEU A 276 -5.65 5.41 -3.67
CA LEU A 276 -5.01 4.12 -3.43
C LEU A 276 -6.02 2.97 -3.42
N GLY A 277 -7.09 3.05 -2.62
CA GLY A 277 -8.09 2.00 -2.51
C GLY A 277 -8.80 1.67 -3.81
N LEU A 278 -9.07 2.67 -4.66
CA LEU A 278 -9.61 2.44 -6.00
C LEU A 278 -8.61 1.70 -6.88
N CYS A 279 -7.35 2.13 -6.89
CA CYS A 279 -6.31 1.47 -7.67
C CYS A 279 -6.06 0.02 -7.21
N LEU A 280 -6.11 -0.23 -5.89
CA LEU A 280 -6.05 -1.59 -5.32
C LEU A 280 -7.20 -2.46 -5.86
N ALA A 281 -8.42 -1.90 -5.89
CA ALA A 281 -9.58 -2.59 -6.44
C ALA A 281 -9.43 -2.93 -7.92
N LEU A 282 -8.95 -1.98 -8.73
CA LEU A 282 -8.69 -2.21 -10.14
C LEU A 282 -7.62 -3.28 -10.36
N VAL A 283 -6.51 -3.21 -9.63
CA VAL A 283 -5.44 -4.22 -9.71
C VAL A 283 -5.95 -5.60 -9.35
N PHE A 284 -6.74 -5.73 -8.28
CA PHE A 284 -7.27 -7.00 -7.82
C PHE A 284 -8.33 -7.57 -8.78
N ALA A 285 -9.24 -6.72 -9.27
CA ALA A 285 -10.32 -7.11 -10.17
C ALA A 285 -9.81 -7.49 -11.57
N LEU A 286 -8.82 -6.78 -12.08
CA LEU A 286 -8.20 -7.03 -13.39
C LEU A 286 -7.19 -8.19 -13.35
N ASP A 287 -6.91 -8.76 -12.18
CA ASP A 287 -6.04 -9.91 -12.10
C ASP A 287 -6.65 -11.11 -12.86
N THR A 288 -5.85 -11.72 -13.72
CA THR A 288 -6.33 -12.75 -14.66
C THR A 288 -6.92 -13.96 -13.94
N GLN A 289 -6.43 -14.29 -12.75
CA GLN A 289 -7.01 -15.37 -11.94
C GLN A 289 -8.38 -14.96 -11.39
N THR A 290 -8.50 -13.73 -10.89
CA THR A 290 -9.76 -13.15 -10.42
C THR A 290 -10.80 -13.11 -11.54
N ILE A 291 -10.45 -12.64 -12.74
CA ILE A 291 -11.37 -12.60 -13.90
C ILE A 291 -11.91 -14.00 -14.25
N LYS A 292 -11.06 -15.03 -14.22
CA LYS A 292 -11.48 -16.42 -14.53
C LYS A 292 -12.48 -16.96 -13.52
N GLU A 293 -12.31 -16.63 -12.24
CA GLU A 293 -13.18 -17.06 -11.15
C GLU A 293 -14.47 -16.22 -11.05
N LEU A 294 -14.45 -14.96 -11.49
CA LEU A 294 -15.60 -14.07 -11.58
C LEU A 294 -16.61 -14.42 -12.69
N LYS A 295 -16.32 -15.42 -13.54
CA LYS A 295 -17.30 -15.94 -14.49
C LYS A 295 -18.57 -16.36 -13.74
N TRP A 296 -19.73 -15.93 -14.24
CA TRP A 296 -21.03 -16.06 -13.55
C TRP A 296 -21.35 -17.48 -13.05
N SER A 297 -20.95 -18.51 -13.81
CA SER A 297 -21.08 -19.92 -13.42
C SER A 297 -20.32 -20.25 -12.13
N ASN A 298 -19.08 -19.77 -12.01
CA ASN A 298 -18.21 -19.99 -10.87
C ASN A 298 -18.64 -19.10 -9.70
N LEU A 299 -19.05 -17.87 -9.96
CA LEU A 299 -19.50 -16.93 -8.92
C LEU A 299 -20.71 -17.49 -8.16
N LYS A 300 -21.71 -18.05 -8.86
CA LYS A 300 -22.87 -18.69 -8.22
C LYS A 300 -22.46 -19.83 -7.28
N VAL A 301 -21.46 -20.61 -7.66
CA VAL A 301 -20.94 -21.72 -6.84
C VAL A 301 -20.21 -21.19 -5.60
N HIS A 302 -19.40 -20.14 -5.73
CA HIS A 302 -18.71 -19.53 -4.59
C HIS A 302 -19.70 -18.89 -3.61
N VAL A 303 -20.73 -18.20 -4.11
CA VAL A 303 -21.80 -17.62 -3.28
C VAL A 303 -22.56 -18.72 -2.53
N SER A 304 -22.94 -19.82 -3.21
CA SER A 304 -23.69 -20.91 -2.58
C SER A 304 -22.85 -21.73 -1.57
N THR A 305 -21.52 -21.72 -1.70
CA THR A 305 -20.60 -22.44 -0.82
C THR A 305 -19.84 -21.53 0.16
N CYS A 306 -20.11 -20.23 0.16
CA CYS A 306 -19.41 -19.22 0.98
C CYS A 306 -19.46 -19.58 2.47
N CYS A 307 -20.58 -20.13 2.95
CA CYS A 307 -20.79 -20.48 4.35
C CYS A 307 -20.35 -21.91 4.73
N ARG A 308 -19.83 -22.71 3.80
CA ARG A 308 -19.38 -24.08 4.08
C ARG A 308 -17.94 -24.06 4.61
N LYS A 309 -17.69 -24.68 5.77
CA LYS A 309 -16.34 -24.86 6.34
C LYS A 309 -15.42 -25.50 5.29
N VAL A 310 -14.28 -24.88 5.04
CA VAL A 310 -13.22 -25.42 4.19
C VAL A 310 -12.31 -26.27 5.07
N PRO A 311 -12.00 -27.53 4.71
CA PRO A 311 -10.95 -28.27 5.40
C PRO A 311 -9.62 -27.51 5.26
N GLN A 312 -8.92 -27.35 6.37
CA GLN A 312 -7.66 -26.64 6.46
C GLN A 312 -6.62 -27.39 5.62
N MET A 313 -6.36 -26.92 4.39
CA MET A 313 -5.24 -27.44 3.61
C MET A 313 -3.97 -26.80 4.16
N GLU A 314 -3.03 -27.64 4.58
CA GLU A 314 -1.68 -27.23 4.93
C GLU A 314 -1.05 -26.56 3.69
N GLU A 315 -0.46 -25.38 3.87
CA GLU A 315 0.22 -24.64 2.80
C GLU A 315 1.41 -25.49 2.34
N TYR A 316 1.24 -26.24 1.25
CA TYR A 316 2.33 -27.05 0.69
C TYR A 316 3.36 -26.10 0.05
N ASP A 317 4.51 -25.97 0.69
CA ASP A 317 5.59 -25.08 0.27
C ASP A 317 6.21 -25.57 -1.04
N VAL A 318 5.70 -25.06 -2.17
CA VAL A 318 6.17 -25.45 -3.50
C VAL A 318 7.64 -25.07 -3.70
N TYR A 319 8.15 -24.02 -3.04
CA TYR A 319 9.57 -23.67 -3.07
C TYR A 319 10.44 -24.73 -2.40
N GLN A 320 9.97 -25.33 -1.30
CA GLN A 320 10.67 -26.41 -0.61
C GLN A 320 10.64 -27.68 -1.45
N GLY A 321 9.47 -28.03 -2.00
CA GLY A 321 9.36 -29.14 -2.95
C GLY A 321 10.26 -28.95 -4.18
N ALA A 322 10.40 -27.73 -4.70
CA ALA A 322 11.27 -27.44 -5.83
C ALA A 322 12.76 -27.51 -5.44
N THR A 323 13.16 -26.94 -4.30
CA THR A 323 14.56 -27.01 -3.83
C THR A 323 14.97 -28.43 -3.45
N ASP A 324 14.09 -29.21 -2.83
CA ASP A 324 14.29 -30.63 -2.57
C ASP A 324 14.44 -31.41 -3.88
N TYR A 325 13.57 -31.16 -4.87
CA TYR A 325 13.69 -31.77 -6.20
C TYR A 325 15.03 -31.42 -6.87
N GLN A 326 15.47 -30.16 -6.75
CA GLN A 326 16.73 -29.71 -7.32
C GLN A 326 17.94 -30.35 -6.61
N HIS A 327 17.87 -30.51 -5.28
CA HIS A 327 18.90 -31.19 -4.51
C HIS A 327 18.96 -32.68 -4.87
N GLU A 328 17.81 -33.35 -4.92
CA GLU A 328 17.67 -34.78 -5.21
C GLU A 328 18.08 -35.10 -6.66
N HIS A 329 17.72 -34.26 -7.62
CA HIS A 329 18.16 -34.38 -9.02
C HIS A 329 19.67 -34.14 -9.17
N SER A 330 20.26 -33.22 -8.40
CA SER A 330 21.73 -33.01 -8.40
C SER A 330 22.49 -34.21 -7.82
N ILE A 331 21.94 -34.86 -6.79
CA ILE A 331 22.51 -36.07 -6.20
C ILE A 331 22.43 -37.21 -7.22
N HIS A 332 21.28 -37.40 -7.87
CA HIS A 332 21.10 -38.43 -8.89
C HIS A 332 21.98 -38.22 -10.12
N SER A 333 22.16 -36.98 -10.59
CA SER A 333 23.07 -36.69 -11.71
C SER A 333 24.51 -37.02 -11.34
N ASN A 334 24.96 -36.58 -10.15
CA ASN A 334 26.33 -36.84 -9.67
C ASN A 334 26.58 -38.34 -9.47
N LEU A 335 25.62 -39.10 -8.93
CA LEU A 335 25.74 -40.56 -8.80
C LEU A 335 25.80 -41.24 -10.16
N SER A 336 25.01 -40.79 -11.14
CA SER A 336 25.03 -41.35 -12.49
C SER A 336 26.36 -41.09 -13.22
N GLU A 337 26.98 -39.93 -12.98
CA GLU A 337 28.27 -39.56 -13.53
C GLU A 337 29.41 -40.34 -12.87
N HIS A 338 29.36 -40.51 -11.53
CA HIS A 338 30.29 -41.38 -10.79
C HIS A 338 30.20 -42.84 -11.24
N ALA A 339 28.99 -43.36 -11.47
CA ALA A 339 28.79 -44.71 -11.97
C ALA A 339 29.39 -44.90 -13.37
N ARG A 340 29.27 -43.91 -14.27
CA ARG A 340 29.91 -43.95 -15.60
C ARG A 340 31.44 -43.96 -15.49
N LEU A 341 32.02 -43.13 -14.63
CA LEU A 341 33.47 -43.09 -14.40
C LEU A 341 34.02 -44.42 -13.84
N ILE A 342 33.26 -45.11 -12.98
CA ILE A 342 33.65 -46.44 -12.45
C ILE A 342 33.60 -47.51 -13.55
N VAL A 343 32.63 -47.44 -14.47
CA VAL A 343 32.52 -48.38 -15.59
C VAL A 343 33.66 -48.17 -16.60
N ASP A 344 34.00 -46.91 -16.93
CA ASP A 344 35.12 -46.59 -17.82
C ASP A 344 36.47 -47.03 -17.22
N ASN A 345 36.68 -46.83 -15.91
CA ASN A 345 37.90 -47.29 -15.24
C ASN A 345 38.00 -48.82 -15.16
N ARG A 346 36.86 -49.53 -15.18
CA ARG A 346 36.83 -51.00 -15.22
C ARG A 346 37.17 -51.55 -16.61
N HIS A 347 36.76 -50.85 -17.68
CA HIS A 347 37.14 -51.20 -19.04
C HIS A 347 38.61 -50.92 -19.36
N SER A 348 39.21 -49.90 -18.72
CA SER A 348 40.63 -49.56 -18.92
C SER A 348 41.63 -50.51 -18.22
N LYS A 349 41.16 -51.38 -17.29
CA LYS A 349 42.00 -52.37 -16.56
C LYS A 349 41.95 -53.80 -17.12
N VAL A 350 41.28 -54.03 -18.26
CA VAL A 350 41.12 -55.37 -18.87
C VAL A 350 41.89 -55.49 -20.20
N ILE A 351 42.88 -54.62 -20.44
CA ILE A 351 43.80 -54.72 -21.58
C ILE A 351 45.19 -55.10 -21.10
#